data_AF-A0A1Q3IXZ1-F1
#
_entry.id   AF-A0A1Q3IXZ1-F1
#
_cell.length_a   1.000
_cell.length_b   1.000
_cell.length_c   1.000
_cell.angle_alpha   90.00
_cell.angle_beta   90.00
_cell.angle_gamma   90.00
#
_symmetry.space_group_name_H-M   'P 1'
#
loop_
_entity.id
_entity.type
_entity.pdbx_description
1 polymer ?
#
loop_
_entity_poly.entity_id
_entity_poly.type
_entity_poly.pdbx_seq_one_letter_code
_entity_poly.pdbx_strand_id
1 'polypeptide(L)'
;SGKSGQETWEANQVNTSQSRSEAQSGGADSETPAMPQVDANFSGGSYHRTSPASANMTIAKRDRRWRISIDGAGPPAGGNTAADCTLVAEGQLVNGEINADLVPFETDTAEITAEDLKENPGKIIVKVSPSNVTVLHATVEPHCGMGSDLTGLFRLIP
;
A
#
# COMPACT_ATOMS: atom_id res chain seq x y z
N SER A 1 34.68 41.69 49.74
CA SER A 1 33.48 41.32 48.97
C SER A 1 33.28 42.34 47.86
N GLY A 2 33.42 41.92 46.59
CA GLY A 2 33.44 42.77 45.38
C GLY A 2 32.11 43.49 45.10
N LYS A 3 32.12 44.77 44.72
CA LYS A 3 32.17 45.32 43.34
C LYS A 3 31.09 44.69 42.43
N SER A 4 29.98 45.38 42.21
CA SER A 4 29.76 46.49 41.25
C SER A 4 28.98 45.94 40.06
N GLY A 5 27.70 46.27 40.00
CA GLY A 5 26.80 45.94 38.91
C GLY A 5 25.96 47.16 38.63
N GLN A 6 26.36 47.94 37.62
CA GLN A 6 25.52 48.95 36.99
C GLN A 6 25.83 48.98 35.49
N GLU A 7 24.78 49.36 34.77
CA GLU A 7 24.78 50.05 33.48
C GLU A 7 24.55 49.21 32.21
N THR A 8 23.44 49.63 31.62
CA THR A 8 22.71 49.27 30.42
C THR A 8 23.26 49.99 29.18
N TRP A 9 22.75 49.53 28.02
CA TRP A 9 22.70 50.17 26.69
C TRP A 9 23.95 50.03 25.81
N GLU A 10 23.79 49.40 24.65
CA GLU A 10 23.81 50.12 23.36
C GLU A 10 23.43 49.22 22.19
N ALA A 11 22.77 49.85 21.23
CA ALA A 11 22.29 49.25 20.01
C ALA A 11 23.36 49.26 18.91
N ASN A 12 23.05 48.49 17.87
CA ASN A 12 23.19 48.86 16.47
C ASN A 12 24.22 48.05 15.66
N GLN A 13 23.68 47.55 14.55
CA GLN A 13 24.30 46.66 13.58
C GLN A 13 25.30 47.41 12.71
N VAL A 14 26.36 46.73 12.26
CA VAL A 14 26.97 46.99 10.94
C VAL A 14 27.36 45.67 10.28
N ASN A 15 26.84 45.54 9.06
CA ASN A 15 27.05 44.53 8.04
C ASN A 15 28.50 44.55 7.47
N THR A 16 28.84 43.53 6.68
CA THR A 16 29.77 43.53 5.52
C THR A 16 30.88 42.47 5.55
N SER A 17 30.58 41.34 4.92
CA SER A 17 31.30 40.71 3.80
C SER A 17 32.82 40.43 3.83
N GLN A 18 33.11 39.12 3.71
CA GLN A 18 34.05 38.48 2.77
C GLN A 18 35.56 38.27 3.11
N SER A 19 35.92 36.97 3.15
CA SER A 19 37.04 36.31 2.45
C SER A 19 38.37 36.00 3.18
N ARG A 20 38.50 34.76 3.68
CA ARG A 20 39.44 33.68 3.23
C ARG A 20 39.45 32.55 4.27
N SER A 21 38.89 31.38 3.95
CA SER A 21 39.56 30.23 3.32
C SER A 21 40.37 29.39 4.32
N GLU A 22 39.71 28.45 4.99
CA GLU A 22 40.31 27.17 5.36
C GLU A 22 39.37 26.03 4.95
N ALA A 23 39.98 25.04 4.30
CA ALA A 23 39.33 24.02 3.50
C ALA A 23 38.63 22.97 4.36
N GLN A 24 37.39 22.64 4.02
CA GLN A 24 36.77 21.39 4.41
C GLN A 24 36.24 20.67 3.17
N SER A 25 37.12 19.82 2.65
CA SER A 25 36.84 18.76 1.71
C SER A 25 35.86 17.77 2.36
N GLY A 26 34.67 17.64 1.80
CA GLY A 26 33.67 16.66 2.21
C GLY A 26 32.58 16.61 1.17
N GLY A 27 32.53 15.50 0.43
CA GLY A 27 31.72 15.33 -0.76
C GLY A 27 30.23 15.57 -0.55
N ALA A 28 29.60 15.98 -1.65
CA ALA A 28 28.17 15.93 -1.81
C ALA A 28 27.68 14.49 -1.61
N ASP A 29 26.94 14.26 -0.53
CA ASP A 29 25.94 13.21 -0.51
C ASP A 29 24.66 13.86 0.00
N SER A 30 23.91 14.41 -0.95
CA SER A 30 22.49 14.62 -0.76
C SER A 30 21.89 13.25 -0.48
N GLU A 31 21.72 12.93 0.79
CA GLU A 31 20.96 11.77 1.25
C GLU A 31 19.51 12.03 0.85
N THR A 32 19.22 11.74 -0.42
CA THR A 32 17.86 11.54 -0.92
C THR A 32 17.27 10.48 0.02
N PRO A 33 16.14 10.72 0.70
CA PRO A 33 15.54 9.70 1.53
C PRO A 33 15.39 8.45 0.68
N ALA A 34 16.08 7.38 1.10
CA ALA A 34 16.06 6.11 0.40
C ALA A 34 14.60 5.71 0.22
N MET A 35 14.16 5.68 -1.04
CA MET A 35 12.82 5.21 -1.34
C MET A 35 12.68 3.81 -0.73
N PRO A 36 11.56 3.52 -0.04
CA PRO A 36 11.32 2.22 0.57
C PRO A 36 11.66 1.12 -0.44
N GLN A 37 12.52 0.18 -0.04
CA GLN A 37 12.97 -0.92 -0.89
C GLN A 37 11.74 -1.69 -1.33
N VAL A 38 11.30 -1.43 -2.57
CA VAL A 38 10.32 -2.26 -3.26
C VAL A 38 10.89 -3.67 -3.20
N ASP A 39 10.14 -4.66 -2.69
CA ASP A 39 10.59 -6.05 -2.73
C ASP A 39 10.82 -6.44 -4.19
N ALA A 40 12.07 -6.26 -4.64
CA ALA A 40 12.46 -6.26 -6.04
C ALA A 40 12.27 -7.64 -6.70
N ASN A 41 12.01 -8.66 -5.88
CA ASN A 41 11.79 -10.04 -6.29
C ASN A 41 10.31 -10.42 -6.39
N PHE A 42 9.38 -9.52 -6.07
CA PHE A 42 7.96 -9.81 -6.26
C PHE A 42 7.58 -9.60 -7.73
N SER A 43 7.18 -10.67 -8.42
CA SER A 43 6.81 -10.67 -9.84
C SER A 43 5.29 -10.71 -10.09
N GLY A 44 4.48 -10.80 -9.03
CA GLY A 44 3.07 -11.17 -9.18
C GLY A 44 2.90 -12.67 -9.43
N GLY A 45 1.69 -13.09 -9.78
CA GLY A 45 1.35 -14.50 -10.01
C GLY A 45 -0.12 -14.81 -9.73
N SER A 46 -0.47 -16.08 -9.83
CA SER A 46 -1.78 -16.61 -9.43
C SER A 46 -1.65 -17.33 -8.09
N TYR A 47 -2.60 -17.10 -7.19
CA TYR A 47 -2.57 -17.61 -5.84
C TYR A 47 -3.93 -18.20 -5.45
N HIS A 48 -3.93 -19.17 -4.54
CA HIS A 48 -5.12 -19.84 -4.05
C HIS A 48 -5.15 -19.87 -2.51
N ARG A 49 -6.34 -19.64 -1.94
CA ARG A 49 -6.65 -19.83 -0.53
C ARG A 49 -7.69 -20.94 -0.42
N THR A 50 -7.51 -21.89 0.50
CA THR A 50 -8.45 -23.00 0.72
C THR A 50 -9.31 -22.86 1.98
N SER A 51 -8.98 -21.93 2.90
CA SER A 51 -9.64 -21.74 4.19
C SER A 51 -9.67 -20.25 4.56
N PRO A 52 -10.74 -19.71 5.17
CA PRO A 52 -11.98 -20.39 5.60
C PRO A 52 -12.93 -20.77 4.44
N ALA A 53 -12.78 -20.11 3.29
CA ALA A 53 -13.44 -20.45 2.04
C ALA A 53 -12.45 -20.38 0.88
N SER A 54 -12.71 -21.14 -0.19
CA SER A 54 -11.87 -21.13 -1.38
C SER A 54 -11.89 -19.76 -2.05
N ALA A 55 -10.72 -19.25 -2.40
CA ALA A 55 -10.59 -18.03 -3.18
C ALA A 55 -9.37 -18.10 -4.09
N ASN A 56 -9.49 -17.52 -5.28
CA ASN A 56 -8.43 -17.35 -6.25
C ASN A 56 -8.01 -15.88 -6.27
N MET A 57 -6.72 -15.64 -6.48
CA MET A 57 -6.18 -14.30 -6.59
C MET A 57 -5.20 -14.25 -7.76
N THR A 58 -5.24 -13.17 -8.53
CA THR A 58 -4.20 -12.84 -9.49
C THR A 58 -3.61 -11.49 -9.15
N ILE A 59 -2.29 -11.40 -9.10
CA ILE A 59 -1.57 -10.13 -8.96
C ILE A 59 -0.70 -9.93 -10.20
N ALA A 60 -0.96 -8.85 -10.93
CA ALA A 60 -0.25 -8.51 -12.15
C ALA A 60 0.27 -7.06 -12.10
N LYS A 61 1.46 -6.84 -12.64
CA LYS A 61 2.02 -5.49 -12.75
C LYS A 61 1.33 -4.71 -13.86
N ARG A 62 0.91 -3.48 -13.57
CA ARG A 62 0.35 -2.49 -14.51
C ARG A 62 1.16 -1.21 -14.35
N ASP A 63 2.09 -0.97 -15.27
CA ASP A 63 3.06 0.13 -15.21
C ASP A 63 3.83 0.18 -13.87
N ARG A 64 3.59 1.22 -13.07
CA ARG A 64 4.18 1.44 -11.74
C ARG A 64 3.29 0.96 -10.59
N ARG A 65 2.18 0.27 -10.89
CA ARG A 65 1.19 -0.23 -9.93
C ARG A 65 1.00 -1.73 -10.10
N TRP A 66 0.35 -2.34 -9.12
CA TRP A 66 -0.04 -3.73 -9.10
C TRP A 66 -1.55 -3.82 -9.07
N ARG A 67 -2.11 -4.60 -10.00
CA ARG A 67 -3.53 -4.93 -10.04
C ARG A 67 -3.74 -6.27 -9.34
N ILE A 68 -4.63 -6.28 -8.37
CA ILE A 68 -5.04 -7.44 -7.59
C ILE A 68 -6.48 -7.75 -8.00
N SER A 69 -6.72 -8.97 -8.48
CA SER A 69 -8.06 -9.51 -8.69
C SER A 69 -8.25 -10.65 -7.72
N ILE A 70 -9.28 -10.61 -6.89
CA ILE A 70 -9.65 -11.72 -5.98
C ILE A 70 -11.03 -12.19 -6.36
N ASP A 71 -11.19 -13.50 -6.48
CA ASP A 71 -12.45 -14.18 -6.70
C ASP A 71 -12.65 -15.18 -5.57
N GLY A 72 -13.57 -14.87 -4.65
CA GLY A 72 -13.84 -15.66 -3.47
C GLY A 72 -15.21 -16.33 -3.56
N ALA A 73 -15.26 -17.63 -3.26
CA ALA A 73 -16.53 -18.25 -2.95
C ALA A 73 -16.98 -17.75 -1.56
N GLY A 74 -18.23 -17.30 -1.46
CA GLY A 74 -18.88 -17.04 -0.18
C GLY A 74 -18.79 -18.25 0.77
N PRO A 75 -18.91 -18.04 2.10
CA PRO A 75 -18.88 -19.15 3.06
C PRO A 75 -19.98 -20.18 2.72
N PRO A 76 -19.73 -21.49 2.91
CA PRO A 76 -20.66 -22.54 2.51
C PRO A 76 -21.98 -22.43 3.27
N ALA A 77 -23.02 -21.90 2.63
CA ALA A 77 -24.38 -21.81 3.16
C ALA A 77 -25.23 -23.05 2.81
N GLY A 78 -24.63 -24.24 2.86
CA GLY A 78 -25.25 -25.49 2.38
C GLY A 78 -24.92 -25.80 0.92
N GLY A 79 -25.17 -27.04 0.49
CA GLY A 79 -24.75 -27.53 -0.82
C GLY A 79 -25.33 -26.70 -1.97
N ASN A 80 -24.45 -26.11 -2.78
CA ASN A 80 -24.70 -25.45 -4.07
C ASN A 80 -24.90 -23.92 -4.11
N THR A 81 -24.28 -23.11 -3.25
CA THR A 81 -24.22 -21.66 -3.55
C THR A 81 -22.87 -21.06 -3.17
N ALA A 82 -21.96 -20.99 -4.15
CA ALA A 82 -20.88 -20.02 -4.11
C ALA A 82 -21.51 -18.66 -4.44
N ALA A 83 -21.45 -17.71 -3.52
CA ALA A 83 -21.57 -16.32 -3.92
C ALA A 83 -20.21 -15.96 -4.51
N ASP A 84 -20.12 -15.77 -5.83
CA ASP A 84 -18.88 -15.36 -6.48
C ASP A 84 -18.63 -13.90 -6.11
N CYS A 85 -17.78 -13.66 -5.12
CA CYS A 85 -17.35 -12.32 -4.70
C CYS A 85 -16.07 -11.98 -5.47
N THR A 86 -16.22 -11.14 -6.50
CA THR A 86 -15.08 -10.64 -7.27
C THR A 86 -14.75 -9.21 -6.84
N LEU A 87 -13.50 -8.95 -6.47
CA LEU A 87 -12.99 -7.60 -6.24
C LEU A 87 -11.73 -7.36 -7.07
N VAL A 88 -11.59 -6.13 -7.57
CA VAL A 88 -10.39 -5.70 -8.28
C VAL A 88 -9.87 -4.41 -7.68
N ALA A 89 -8.58 -4.40 -7.34
CA ALA A 89 -7.92 -3.27 -6.72
C ALA A 89 -6.59 -2.97 -7.40
N GLU A 90 -6.14 -1.72 -7.32
CA GLU A 90 -4.82 -1.31 -7.79
C GLU A 90 -4.07 -0.49 -6.75
N GLY A 91 -2.78 -0.78 -6.57
CA GLY A 91 -1.95 -0.16 -5.56
C GLY A 91 -0.47 -0.13 -5.91
N GLN A 92 0.34 0.59 -5.13
CA GLN A 92 1.79 0.53 -5.24
C GLN A 92 2.33 -0.51 -4.24
N LEU A 93 3.39 -1.22 -4.64
CA LEU A 93 4.15 -2.06 -3.72
C LEU A 93 5.14 -1.20 -2.97
N VAL A 94 5.02 -1.14 -1.65
CA VAL A 94 5.85 -0.34 -0.75
C VAL A 94 6.16 -1.20 0.49
N ASN A 95 7.44 -1.46 0.76
CA ASN A 95 7.88 -2.24 1.94
C ASN A 95 7.15 -3.59 2.12
N GLY A 96 6.98 -4.36 1.05
CA GLY A 96 6.37 -5.69 1.12
C GLY A 96 4.85 -5.67 1.21
N GLU A 97 4.23 -4.50 1.08
CA GLU A 97 2.80 -4.33 1.14
C GLU A 97 2.27 -3.65 -0.12
N ILE A 98 1.15 -4.12 -0.64
CA ILE A 98 0.38 -3.41 -1.65
C ILE A 98 -0.88 -2.90 -0.97
N ASN A 99 -0.94 -1.57 -0.79
CA ASN A 99 -2.16 -0.87 -0.40
C ASN A 99 -2.88 -0.45 -1.68
N ALA A 100 -3.95 -1.18 -2.02
CA ALA A 100 -4.65 -1.06 -3.27
C ALA A 100 -6.07 -0.53 -3.06
N ASP A 101 -6.45 0.48 -3.83
CA ASP A 101 -7.82 0.99 -3.88
C ASP A 101 -8.63 0.14 -4.85
N LEU A 102 -9.89 -0.15 -4.52
CA LEU A 102 -10.79 -0.77 -5.49
C LEU A 102 -10.87 0.10 -6.75
N VAL A 103 -10.92 -0.56 -7.91
CA VAL A 103 -11.04 0.09 -9.21
C VAL A 103 -12.23 -0.47 -9.96
N PRO A 104 -12.84 0.30 -10.86
CA PRO A 104 -13.93 -0.20 -11.68
C PRO A 104 -13.49 -1.42 -12.49
N PHE A 105 -14.40 -2.38 -12.62
CA PHE A 105 -14.20 -3.56 -13.44
C PHE A 105 -15.54 -4.13 -13.90
N GLU A 106 -15.48 -4.89 -14.99
CA GLU A 106 -16.59 -5.65 -15.54
C GLU A 106 -16.06 -7.04 -15.89
N THR A 107 -16.82 -8.06 -15.52
CA THR A 107 -16.63 -9.47 -15.88
C THR A 107 -17.97 -10.05 -16.29
N ASP A 108 -17.98 -11.28 -16.80
CA ASP A 108 -19.22 -11.96 -17.18
C ASP A 108 -20.20 -12.16 -16.00
N THR A 109 -19.72 -12.12 -14.75
CA THR A 109 -20.48 -12.46 -13.53
C THR A 109 -20.57 -11.35 -12.50
N ALA A 110 -19.75 -10.31 -12.60
CA ALA A 110 -19.69 -9.21 -11.63
C ALA A 110 -19.22 -7.91 -12.28
N GLU A 111 -19.76 -6.79 -11.80
CA GLU A 111 -19.41 -5.44 -12.21
C GLU A 111 -19.37 -4.52 -10.98
N ILE A 112 -18.38 -3.63 -10.94
CA ILE A 112 -18.35 -2.47 -10.03
C ILE A 112 -18.00 -1.25 -10.87
N THR A 113 -18.88 -0.24 -10.85
CA THR A 113 -18.71 0.99 -11.63
C THR A 113 -17.88 2.04 -10.89
N ALA A 114 -17.51 3.10 -11.60
CA ALA A 114 -16.86 4.25 -10.97
C ALA A 114 -17.80 5.00 -10.01
N GLU A 115 -19.11 4.99 -10.29
CA GLU A 115 -20.15 5.58 -9.46
C GLU A 115 -20.29 4.82 -8.14
N ASP A 116 -20.32 3.49 -8.18
CA ASP A 116 -20.38 2.64 -6.99
C ASP A 116 -19.20 2.91 -6.04
N LEU A 117 -18.00 3.10 -6.60
CA LEU A 117 -16.79 3.38 -5.83
C LEU A 117 -16.68 4.82 -5.32
N LYS A 118 -17.42 5.77 -5.91
CA LYS A 118 -17.56 7.13 -5.35
C LYS A 118 -18.41 7.10 -4.09
N GLU A 119 -19.49 6.32 -4.10
CA GLU A 119 -20.39 6.17 -2.96
C GLU A 119 -19.79 5.26 -1.88
N ASN A 120 -19.17 4.16 -2.30
CA ASN A 120 -18.65 3.10 -1.45
C ASN A 120 -17.19 2.76 -1.82
N PRO A 121 -16.23 3.65 -1.49
CA PRO A 121 -14.83 3.38 -1.73
C PRO A 121 -14.36 2.18 -0.90
N GLY A 122 -13.47 1.37 -1.46
CA GLY A 122 -12.93 0.20 -0.79
C GLY A 122 -11.43 0.04 -1.01
N LYS A 123 -10.80 -0.80 -0.18
CA LYS A 123 -9.37 -1.09 -0.26
C LYS A 123 -9.10 -2.58 -0.06
N ILE A 124 -8.02 -3.04 -0.67
CA ILE A 124 -7.39 -4.33 -0.39
C ILE A 124 -5.95 -4.04 0.06
N ILE A 125 -5.55 -4.58 1.20
CA ILE A 125 -4.19 -4.49 1.71
C ILE A 125 -3.61 -5.90 1.75
N VAL A 126 -2.53 -6.11 1.01
CA VAL A 126 -1.84 -7.40 0.97
C VAL A 126 -0.39 -7.25 1.39
N LYS A 127 0.09 -8.19 2.20
CA LYS A 127 1.52 -8.43 2.41
C LYS A 127 2.01 -9.49 1.44
N VAL A 128 3.04 -9.18 0.67
CA VAL A 128 3.58 -10.07 -0.36
C VAL A 128 4.86 -10.76 0.10
N SER A 129 5.11 -11.94 -0.44
CA SER A 129 6.34 -12.72 -0.30
C SER A 129 6.53 -13.55 -1.57
N PRO A 130 7.73 -14.11 -1.84
CA PRO A 130 7.99 -14.79 -3.11
C PRO A 130 7.04 -15.94 -3.46
N SER A 131 6.47 -16.63 -2.46
CA SER A 131 5.62 -17.81 -2.66
C SER A 131 4.21 -17.68 -2.06
N ASN A 132 3.92 -16.59 -1.36
CA ASN A 132 2.63 -16.40 -0.69
C ASN A 132 2.24 -14.92 -0.64
N VAL A 133 0.94 -14.68 -0.56
CA VAL A 133 0.35 -13.36 -0.33
C VAL A 133 -0.61 -13.48 0.84
N THR A 134 -0.55 -12.56 1.80
CA THR A 134 -1.53 -12.48 2.89
C THR A 134 -2.41 -11.26 2.70
N VAL A 135 -3.71 -11.45 2.53
CA VAL A 135 -4.69 -10.36 2.56
C VAL A 135 -4.90 -9.97 4.02
N LEU A 136 -4.41 -8.79 4.39
CA LEU A 136 -4.54 -8.23 5.72
C LEU A 136 -5.89 -7.57 5.92
N HIS A 137 -6.41 -6.94 4.86
CA HIS A 137 -7.68 -6.24 4.85
C HIS A 137 -8.31 -6.29 3.46
N ALA A 138 -9.63 -6.44 3.40
CA ALA A 138 -10.42 -6.27 2.18
C ALA A 138 -11.75 -5.62 2.54
N THR A 139 -12.07 -4.49 1.91
CA THR A 139 -13.40 -3.89 1.97
C THR A 139 -14.34 -4.68 1.07
N VAL A 140 -15.00 -5.67 1.65
CA VAL A 140 -15.93 -6.58 0.97
C VAL A 140 -17.35 -6.03 0.92
N GLU A 141 -17.85 -5.37 1.97
CA GLU A 141 -19.15 -4.71 1.95
C GLU A 141 -19.00 -3.27 1.41
N PRO A 142 -19.95 -2.78 0.60
CA PRO A 142 -21.23 -3.40 0.19
C PRO A 142 -21.13 -4.29 -1.06
N HIS A 143 -19.94 -4.44 -1.64
CA HIS A 143 -19.73 -5.03 -2.97
C HIS A 143 -19.91 -6.55 -3.04
N CYS A 144 -19.78 -7.23 -1.91
CA CYS A 144 -19.99 -8.65 -1.76
C CYS A 144 -21.07 -8.94 -0.73
N GLY A 145 -21.71 -10.11 -0.87
CA GLY A 145 -22.77 -10.56 0.03
C GLY A 145 -22.33 -10.57 1.49
N MET A 146 -23.30 -10.37 2.39
CA MET A 146 -23.09 -10.31 3.85
C MET A 146 -22.27 -11.50 4.35
N GLY A 147 -21.25 -11.22 5.15
CA GLY A 147 -20.38 -12.25 5.73
C GLY A 147 -19.31 -12.81 4.79
N SER A 148 -19.12 -12.21 3.60
CA SER A 148 -17.96 -12.49 2.76
C SER A 148 -16.67 -12.11 3.50
N ASP A 149 -15.62 -12.92 3.35
CA ASP A 149 -14.30 -12.63 3.91
C ASP A 149 -13.22 -13.10 2.94
N LEU A 150 -12.42 -12.15 2.46
CA LEU A 150 -11.30 -12.40 1.56
C LEU A 150 -9.93 -12.33 2.26
N THR A 151 -9.90 -12.15 3.59
CA THR A 151 -8.67 -12.05 4.36
C THR A 151 -7.96 -13.41 4.52
N GLY A 152 -6.65 -13.38 4.77
CA GLY A 152 -5.86 -14.59 5.05
C GLY A 152 -4.84 -14.94 3.97
N LEU A 153 -4.32 -16.17 4.06
CA LEU A 153 -3.14 -16.61 3.32
C LEU A 153 -3.49 -17.26 1.99
N PHE A 154 -2.98 -16.68 0.91
CA PHE A 154 -3.01 -17.20 -0.45
C PHE A 154 -1.63 -17.76 -0.81
N ARG A 155 -1.60 -18.98 -1.36
CA ARG A 155 -0.37 -19.66 -1.78
C ARG A 155 -0.22 -19.60 -3.29
N LEU A 156 0.99 -19.39 -3.79
CA LEU A 156 1.27 -19.36 -5.22
C LEU A 156 0.86 -20.69 -5.88
N ILE A 157 0.19 -20.61 -7.02
CA ILE A 157 -0.08 -21.73 -7.92
C ILE A 157 1.10 -21.80 -8.91
N PRO A 158 1.87 -22.89 -8.94
CA PRO A 158 3.03 -23.04 -9.81
C PRO A 158 2.66 -23.20 -11.29
#